data_AF-A0A096CWF6-F1
#
_entry.id   AF-A0A096CWF6-F1
#
_cell.length_a   1.000
_cell.length_b   1.000
_cell.length_c   1.000
_cell.angle_alpha   90.00
_cell.angle_beta   90.00
_cell.angle_gamma   90.00
#
_symmetry.space_group_name_H-M   'P 1'
#
loop_
_entity.id
_entity.type
_entity.pdbx_description
1 polymer ?
#
loop_
_entity_poly.entity_id
_entity_poly.type
_entity_poly.pdbx_seq_one_letter_code
_entity_poly.pdbx_strand_id
1 'polypeptide(L)'
;DVEYACVYGRLGRKSGQNIWKAWKKVRTKVANLIRCGINQYKAYEWGNTRKGHWRIADSPILTRAIDNNRLRSAGYATLMGSYLEWHPK
;
A
#
# COMPACT_ATOMS: atom_id res chain seq x y z
N ASP A 1 1.87 -0.95 -10.93
CA ASP A 1 0.53 -0.51 -10.46
C ASP A 1 0.25 -1.05 -9.08
N VAL A 2 -0.65 -0.41 -8.33
CA VAL A 2 -0.96 -0.76 -6.92
C VAL A 2 -1.26 -2.26 -6.75
N GLU A 3 -1.86 -2.85 -7.79
CA GLU A 3 -2.11 -4.27 -8.02
C GLU A 3 -0.84 -5.15 -7.92
N TYR A 4 0.25 -4.80 -8.60
CA TYR A 4 1.50 -5.57 -8.57
C TYR A 4 2.16 -5.60 -7.18
N ALA A 5 2.00 -4.53 -6.40
CA ALA A 5 2.62 -4.42 -5.08
C ALA A 5 1.76 -5.02 -3.95
N CYS A 6 0.45 -5.14 -4.16
CA CYS A 6 -0.47 -5.86 -3.27
C CYS A 6 -0.38 -7.38 -3.45
N VAL A 7 -0.10 -7.85 -4.67
CA VAL A 7 0.00 -9.28 -5.00
C VAL A 7 1.36 -9.89 -4.62
N TYR A 8 2.48 -9.16 -4.77
CA TYR A 8 3.83 -9.72 -4.59
C TYR A 8 4.59 -9.24 -3.33
N GLY A 9 3.96 -8.46 -2.45
CA GLY A 9 4.61 -7.87 -1.28
C GLY A 9 4.62 -8.77 -0.04
N ARG A 10 5.73 -9.48 0.21
CA ARG A 10 6.00 -10.16 1.51
C ARG A 10 5.71 -9.20 2.68
N LEU A 11 4.74 -9.55 3.52
CA LEU A 11 4.15 -8.77 4.62
C LEU A 11 5.23 -8.22 5.58
N GLY A 12 5.57 -6.93 5.47
CA GLY A 12 6.48 -6.25 6.38
C GLY A 12 7.04 -4.95 5.81
N ARG A 13 7.73 -4.13 6.63
CA ARG A 13 8.30 -2.78 6.31
C ARG A 13 8.94 -2.64 4.92
N LYS A 14 9.40 -3.73 4.31
CA LYS A 14 10.01 -3.79 2.99
C LYS A 14 9.00 -3.60 1.84
N SER A 15 7.77 -4.08 1.96
CA SER A 15 6.72 -3.91 0.93
C SER A 15 6.29 -2.44 0.80
N GLY A 16 6.13 -1.74 1.93
CA GLY A 16 5.80 -0.32 1.98
C GLY A 16 6.83 0.57 1.27
N GLN A 17 8.12 0.25 1.39
CA GLN A 17 9.16 0.97 0.67
C GLN A 17 9.06 0.83 -0.84
N ASN A 18 8.86 -0.40 -1.31
CA ASN A 18 8.84 -0.69 -2.74
C ASN A 18 7.63 -0.01 -3.39
N ILE A 19 6.48 0.02 -2.71
CA ILE A 19 5.29 0.77 -3.12
C ILE A 19 5.61 2.27 -3.24
N TRP A 20 6.20 2.85 -2.19
CA TRP A 20 6.50 4.28 -2.18
C TRP A 20 7.54 4.68 -3.23
N LYS A 21 8.49 3.79 -3.55
CA LYS A 21 9.48 3.95 -4.63
C LYS A 21 8.85 3.79 -6.02
N ALA A 22 7.88 2.89 -6.17
CA ALA A 22 7.14 2.71 -7.42
C ALA A 22 6.32 3.97 -7.76
N TRP A 23 5.79 4.65 -6.74
CA TRP A 23 5.08 5.91 -6.93
C TRP A 23 6.05 7.10 -7.07
N LYS A 24 6.74 7.20 -8.22
CA LYS A 24 7.77 8.23 -8.43
C LYS A 24 7.23 9.67 -8.38
N LYS A 25 6.04 9.89 -8.97
CA LYS A 25 5.43 11.23 -9.08
C LYS A 25 4.52 11.51 -7.88
N VAL A 26 4.60 12.72 -7.32
CA VAL A 26 3.73 13.18 -6.22
C VAL A 26 2.25 13.02 -6.58
N ARG A 27 1.86 13.44 -7.78
CA ARG A 27 0.47 13.30 -8.27
C ARG A 27 -0.03 11.86 -8.20
N THR A 28 0.82 10.89 -8.56
CA THR A 28 0.51 9.45 -8.48
C THR A 28 0.42 8.97 -7.04
N LYS A 29 1.30 9.42 -6.14
CA LYS A 29 1.21 9.11 -4.71
C LYS A 29 -0.12 9.56 -4.13
N VAL A 30 -0.50 10.81 -4.37
CA VAL A 30 -1.75 11.40 -3.87
C VAL A 30 -2.95 10.62 -4.41
N ALA A 31 -3.00 10.37 -5.73
CA ALA A 31 -4.10 9.63 -6.36
C ALA A 31 -4.24 8.21 -5.80
N ASN A 32 -3.12 7.49 -5.61
CA ASN A 32 -3.15 6.12 -5.06
C ASN A 32 -3.56 6.11 -3.58
N LEU A 33 -3.09 7.08 -2.79
CA LEU A 33 -3.53 7.22 -1.39
C LEU A 33 -5.03 7.47 -1.29
N ILE A 34 -5.59 8.32 -2.15
CA ILE A 34 -7.04 8.56 -2.22
C ILE A 34 -7.79 7.28 -2.62
N ARG A 35 -7.28 6.55 -3.63
CA ARG A 35 -7.85 5.27 -4.06
C ARG A 35 -7.82 4.20 -2.96
N CYS A 36 -6.81 4.22 -2.10
CA CYS A 36 -6.73 3.39 -0.89
C CYS A 36 -7.64 3.88 0.26
N GLY A 37 -8.45 4.93 0.07
CA GLY A 37 -9.40 5.45 1.04
C GLY A 37 -8.75 6.32 2.14
N ILE A 38 -7.65 7.00 1.82
CA ILE A 38 -7.08 8.07 2.65
C ILE A 38 -7.77 9.39 2.28
N ASN A 39 -8.13 10.20 3.27
CA ASN A 39 -8.71 11.54 3.04
C ASN A 39 -7.77 12.37 2.14
N GLN A 40 -8.35 13.05 1.14
CA GLN A 40 -7.64 13.92 0.21
C GLN A 40 -6.63 14.86 0.89
N TYR A 41 -7.00 15.54 1.98
CA TYR A 41 -6.09 16.45 2.69
C TYR A 41 -4.81 15.73 3.18
N LYS A 42 -5.00 14.57 3.85
CA LYS A 42 -3.87 13.74 4.30
C LYS A 42 -3.10 13.14 3.12
N ALA A 43 -3.77 12.79 2.03
CA ALA A 43 -3.10 12.28 0.84
C ALA A 43 -2.16 13.35 0.24
N TYR A 44 -2.57 14.62 0.20
CA TYR A 44 -1.72 15.72 -0.25
C TYR A 44 -0.55 15.99 0.71
N GLU A 45 -0.79 15.98 2.02
CA GLU A 45 0.25 16.14 3.05
C GLU A 45 1.34 15.06 2.91
N TRP A 46 0.93 13.80 2.82
CA TRP A 46 1.85 12.67 2.76
C TRP A 46 2.46 12.49 1.36
N GLY A 47 1.74 12.80 0.29
CA GLY A 47 2.26 12.74 -1.08
C GLY A 47 3.42 13.73 -1.32
N ASN A 48 3.38 14.89 -0.66
CA ASN A 48 4.41 15.95 -0.75
C ASN A 48 5.48 15.86 0.34
N THR A 49 5.45 14.84 1.19
CA THR A 49 6.39 14.74 2.29
C THR A 49 7.84 14.61 1.82
N ARG A 50 8.76 15.34 2.48
CA ARG A 50 10.22 15.24 2.28
C ARG A 50 10.85 14.06 3.04
N LYS A 51 10.04 13.29 3.79
CA LYS A 51 10.52 12.13 4.56
C LYS A 51 10.98 11.01 3.60
N GLY A 52 12.11 10.40 3.94
CA GLY A 52 12.64 9.26 3.19
C GLY A 52 11.71 8.04 3.23
N HIS A 53 11.78 7.21 2.20
CA HIS A 53 10.90 6.05 2.02
C HIS A 53 10.92 5.05 3.20
N TRP A 54 12.03 4.93 3.94
CA TRP A 54 12.10 4.15 5.20
C TRP A 54 11.15 4.67 6.28
N ARG A 55 11.12 5.99 6.50
CA ARG A 55 10.21 6.60 7.49
C ARG A 55 8.75 6.52 7.06
N ILE A 56 8.49 6.55 5.75
CA ILE A 56 7.12 6.42 5.24
C ILE A 56 6.62 4.98 5.28
N ALA A 57 7.50 4.00 5.06
CA ALA A 57 7.12 2.59 5.12
C ALA A 57 6.61 2.14 6.49
N ASP A 58 7.06 2.78 7.57
CA ASP A 58 6.59 2.54 8.94
C ASP A 58 5.51 3.50 9.41
N SER A 59 4.98 4.33 8.51
CA SER A 59 3.99 5.31 8.90
C SER A 59 2.58 4.68 8.97
N PRO A 60 1.71 5.22 9.83
CA PRO A 60 0.32 4.80 9.89
C PRO A 60 -0.45 5.10 8.59
N ILE A 61 0.00 6.06 7.77
CA ILE A 61 -0.64 6.33 6.48
C ILE A 61 -0.50 5.14 5.53
N LEU A 62 0.69 4.55 5.48
CA LEU A 62 0.99 3.49 4.55
C LEU A 62 0.45 2.15 5.06
N THR A 63 0.52 1.93 6.38
CA THR A 63 -0.12 0.80 7.04
C THR A 63 -1.64 0.79 6.77
N ARG A 64 -2.28 1.97 6.78
CA ARG A 64 -3.71 2.11 6.49
C ARG A 64 -4.04 2.03 4.99
N ALA A 65 -3.11 2.43 4.13
CA ALA A 65 -3.28 2.32 2.67
C ALA A 65 -3.14 0.87 2.19
N ILE A 66 -2.31 0.06 2.84
CA ILE A 66 -2.08 -1.37 2.57
C ILE A 66 -2.85 -2.22 3.60
N ASP A 67 -4.03 -1.78 4.01
CA ASP A 67 -4.86 -2.56 4.92
C ASP A 67 -5.46 -3.76 4.16
N ASN A 68 -5.12 -4.96 4.61
CA ASN A 68 -5.54 -6.22 3.97
C ASN A 68 -7.07 -6.32 3.88
N ASN A 69 -7.82 -5.75 4.84
CA ASN A 69 -9.28 -5.77 4.81
C ASN A 69 -9.84 -4.92 3.65
N ARG A 70 -9.24 -3.77 3.37
CA ARG A 70 -9.60 -2.92 2.23
C ARG A 70 -9.22 -3.57 0.91
N LEU A 71 -8.05 -4.21 0.86
CA LEU A 71 -7.62 -4.96 -0.33
C LEU A 71 -8.57 -6.12 -0.64
N ARG A 72 -8.97 -6.89 0.37
CA ARG A 72 -9.98 -7.96 0.24
C ARG A 72 -11.32 -7.42 -0.27
N SER A 73 -11.77 -6.29 0.27
CA SER A 73 -13.02 -5.64 -0.14
C SER A 73 -12.96 -5.10 -1.58
N ALA A 74 -11.77 -4.70 -2.05
CA ALA A 74 -11.52 -4.27 -3.42
C ALA A 74 -11.29 -5.44 -4.40
N GLY A 75 -11.44 -6.69 -3.95
CA GLY A 75 -11.30 -7.89 -4.80
C GLY A 75 -9.85 -8.33 -5.04
N TYR A 76 -8.87 -7.74 -4.35
CA TYR A 76 -7.48 -8.16 -4.48
C TYR A 76 -7.21 -9.40 -3.64
N ALA A 77 -6.61 -10.42 -4.27
CA ALA A 77 -6.11 -11.60 -3.59
C ALA A 77 -5.02 -11.17 -2.60
N THR A 78 -5.24 -11.48 -1.32
CA THR A 78 -4.19 -11.32 -0.31
C THR A 78 -3.30 -12.55 -0.37
N LEU A 79 -1.99 -12.36 -0.23
CA LEU A 79 -1.01 -13.46 -0.24
C LEU A 79 -1.40 -14.59 0.73
N MET A 80 -1.96 -14.23 1.90
CA MET A 80 -2.46 -15.20 2.88
C MET A 80 -3.69 -15.97 2.38
N GLY A 81 -4.62 -15.29 1.71
CA GLY A 81 -5.79 -15.95 1.11
C GLY A 81 -5.39 -16.98 0.07
N SER A 82 -4.50 -16.61 -0.86
CA SER A 82 -3.99 -17.53 -1.88
C SER A 82 -3.16 -18.67 -1.31
N TYR A 83 -2.38 -18.43 -0.26
CA TYR A 83 -1.61 -19.48 0.42
C TYR A 83 -2.51 -20.52 1.11
N LEU A 84 -3.59 -20.07 1.76
CA LEU A 84 -4.56 -20.95 2.39
C LEU A 84 -5.39 -21.76 1.38
N GLU A 85 -5.65 -21.19 0.21
CA GLU A 85 -6.33 -21.89 -0.90
C GLU A 85 -5.45 -23.00 -1.48
N TRP A 86 -4.14 -22.76 -1.61
CA TRP A 86 -3.20 -23.72 -2.18
C TRP A 86 -2.79 -24.83 -1.20
N HIS A 87 -2.86 -24.56 0.11
CA HIS A 87 -2.60 -25.53 1.18
C HIS A 87 -3.83 -25.67 2.10
N PRO A 88 -4.90 -26.34 1.66
CA PRO A 88 -6.03 -26.67 2.52
C PRO A 88 -5.57 -27.63 3.63
N LYS A 89 -6.12 -27.44 4.84
CA LYS A 89 -5.83 -28.30 6.01
C LYS A 89 -6.40 -29.70 5.85
#